data_AF-A0A970X739-F1
#
_entry.id   AF-A0A970X739-F1
#
_cell.length_a   1.000
_cell.length_b   1.000
_cell.length_c   1.000
_cell.angle_alpha   90.00
_cell.angle_beta   90.00
_cell.angle_gamma   90.00
#
_symmetry.space_group_name_H-M   'P 1'
#
loop_
_entity.id
_entity.type
_entity.pdbx_description
1 polymer ?
#
loop_
_entity_poly.entity_id
_entity_poly.type
_entity_poly.pdbx_seq_one_letter_code
_entity_poly.pdbx_strand_id
1 'polypeptide(L)'
;MIPAVTATTDTRAPDRRLLNAVLVVGILDAVLLVVLLYFAVVDRSDAAVSVLGPIHGVGYLLLLGLTGRGAVDGQWGWWFPALVLVTGGPIGSLVGEVVLRRRVRGPDAAGSE
;
A
#
# COMPACT_ATOMS: atom_id res chain seq x y z
N MET A 1 -16.84 -13.67 -47.07
CA MET A 1 -16.84 -12.22 -46.80
C MET A 1 -17.08 -12.06 -45.30
N ILE A 2 -16.03 -11.85 -44.50
CA ILE A 2 -16.10 -11.77 -43.03
C ILE A 2 -16.19 -10.29 -42.66
N PRO A 3 -17.20 -9.82 -41.92
CA PRO A 3 -17.24 -8.43 -41.48
C PRO A 3 -16.11 -8.20 -40.46
N ALA A 4 -15.25 -7.23 -40.76
CA ALA A 4 -14.25 -6.74 -39.82
C ALA A 4 -14.99 -6.12 -38.63
N VAL A 5 -14.92 -6.78 -37.47
CA VAL A 5 -15.36 -6.20 -36.19
C VAL A 5 -14.39 -5.08 -35.88
N THR A 6 -14.78 -3.85 -36.24
CA THR A 6 -14.09 -2.63 -35.84
C THR A 6 -14.30 -2.45 -34.35
N ALA A 7 -13.40 -3.01 -33.54
CA ALA A 7 -13.31 -2.67 -32.14
C ALA A 7 -12.88 -1.20 -32.04
N THR A 8 -13.84 -0.29 -31.96
CA THR A 8 -13.60 1.09 -31.54
C THR A 8 -13.21 1.04 -30.07
N THR A 9 -11.93 0.84 -29.77
CA THR A 9 -11.37 1.25 -28.50
C THR A 9 -11.53 2.76 -28.42
N ASP A 10 -12.59 3.21 -27.76
CA ASP A 10 -12.74 4.57 -27.30
C ASP A 10 -11.61 4.82 -26.30
N THR A 11 -10.47 5.32 -26.78
CA THR A 11 -9.33 5.69 -25.94
C THR A 11 -9.69 6.97 -25.21
N ARG A 12 -10.60 6.86 -24.24
CA ARG A 12 -10.95 7.96 -23.35
C ARG A 12 -9.73 8.24 -22.48
N ALA A 13 -9.23 9.47 -22.56
CA ALA A 13 -8.14 9.89 -21.68
C ALA A 13 -8.57 9.71 -20.21
N PRO A 14 -7.70 9.17 -19.33
CA PRO A 14 -8.06 8.95 -17.94
C PRO A 14 -8.50 10.25 -17.24
N ASP A 15 -9.45 10.15 -16.31
CA ASP A 15 -9.90 11.29 -15.51
C ASP A 15 -8.73 11.88 -14.71
N ARG A 16 -8.35 13.10 -15.09
CA ARG A 16 -7.26 13.86 -14.47
C ARG A 16 -7.51 14.11 -12.98
N ARG A 17 -8.76 14.27 -12.55
CA ARG A 17 -9.08 14.51 -11.14
C ARG A 17 -8.81 13.27 -10.31
N LEU A 18 -9.20 12.10 -10.82
CA LEU A 18 -8.93 10.83 -10.17
C LEU A 18 -7.43 10.53 -10.13
N LEU A 19 -6.70 10.74 -11.23
CA LEU A 19 -5.24 10.60 -11.26
C LEU A 19 -4.55 11.52 -10.25
N ASN A 20 -4.96 12.79 -10.18
CA ASN A 20 -4.41 13.74 -9.21
C ASN A 20 -4.73 13.32 -7.78
N ALA A 21 -5.94 12.80 -7.52
CA ALA A 21 -6.30 12.28 -6.21
C ALA A 21 -5.43 11.07 -5.82
N VAL A 22 -5.25 10.10 -6.73
CA VAL A 22 -4.34 8.96 -6.54
C VAL A 22 -2.92 9.44 -6.26
N LEU A 23 -2.42 10.43 -7.02
CA LEU A 23 -1.07 10.97 -6.85
C LEU A 23 -0.91 11.65 -5.49
N VAL A 24 -1.84 12.55 -5.11
CA VAL A 24 -1.76 13.28 -3.84
C VAL A 24 -1.88 12.33 -2.67
N VAL A 25 -2.88 11.45 -2.66
CA VAL A 25 -3.05 10.45 -1.61
C VAL A 25 -1.85 9.52 -1.55
N GLY A 26 -1.33 9.09 -2.70
CA GLY A 26 -0.15 8.23 -2.78
C GLY A 26 1.11 8.89 -2.23
N ILE A 27 1.36 10.17 -2.51
CA ILE A 27 2.49 10.91 -1.95
C ILE A 27 2.34 11.05 -0.43
N LEU A 28 1.16 11.45 0.04
CA LEU A 28 0.91 11.60 1.47
C LEU A 28 1.09 10.27 2.21
N ASP A 29 0.55 9.19 1.66
CA ASP A 29 0.64 7.85 2.25
C ASP A 29 2.07 7.30 2.21
N ALA A 30 2.82 7.54 1.13
CA ALA A 30 4.23 7.15 1.03
C ALA A 30 5.12 7.90 2.03
N VAL A 31 4.91 9.21 2.20
CA VAL A 31 5.62 10.00 3.22
C VAL A 31 5.29 9.47 4.61
N LEU A 32 4.01 9.20 4.87
CA LEU A 32 3.58 8.66 6.15
C LEU A 32 4.18 7.28 6.42
N LEU A 33 4.28 6.41 5.42
CA LEU A 33 4.96 5.11 5.51
C LEU A 33 6.45 5.28 5.86
N VAL A 34 7.15 6.22 5.24
CA VAL A 34 8.56 6.49 5.56
C VAL A 34 8.73 6.95 7.01
N VAL A 35 7.87 7.86 7.47
CA VAL A 35 7.89 8.34 8.86
C VAL A 35 7.56 7.20 9.83
N LEU A 36 6.53 6.40 9.53
CA LEU A 36 6.17 5.22 10.31
C LEU A 36 7.34 4.22 10.40
N LEU A 37 8.01 3.96 9.28
CA LEU A 37 9.14 3.03 9.23
C LEU A 37 10.33 3.52 10.05
N TYR A 38 10.62 4.82 10.00
CA TYR A 38 11.63 5.43 10.86
C TYR A 38 11.31 5.19 12.35
N PHE A 39 10.09 5.51 12.78
CA PHE A 39 9.69 5.30 14.17
C PHE A 39 9.64 3.83 14.57
N ALA A 40 9.28 2.94 13.64
CA ALA A 40 9.23 1.50 13.90
C ALA A 40 10.63 0.87 14.02
N VAL A 41 11.59 1.31 13.19
CA VAL A 41 12.89 0.61 13.02
C VAL A 41 14.04 1.34 13.69
N VAL A 42 14.11 2.66 13.52
CA VAL A 42 15.22 3.50 14.01
C VAL A 42 14.95 3.93 15.44
N ASP A 43 13.86 4.65 15.67
CA ASP A 43 13.51 5.18 16.99
C ASP A 43 12.90 4.09 17.91
N ARG A 44 12.26 3.08 17.30
CA ARG A 44 11.55 1.99 17.99
C ARG A 44 10.48 2.49 18.98
N SER A 45 9.76 3.55 18.61
CA SER A 45 8.73 4.16 19.43
C SER A 45 7.36 3.50 19.19
N ASP A 46 6.95 2.64 20.13
CA ASP A 46 5.64 1.98 20.08
C ASP A 46 4.48 3.00 20.12
N ALA A 47 4.65 4.10 20.86
CA ALA A 47 3.65 5.17 20.93
C ALA A 47 3.42 5.82 19.56
N ALA A 48 4.49 6.20 18.86
CA ALA A 48 4.38 6.76 17.51
C ALA A 48 3.76 5.75 16.54
N VAL A 49 4.23 4.50 16.56
CA VAL A 49 3.70 3.43 15.69
C VAL A 49 2.21 3.18 15.92
N SER A 50 1.73 3.22 17.17
CA SER A 50 0.30 3.03 17.49
C SER A 50 -0.62 4.11 16.91
N VAL A 51 -0.09 5.29 16.61
CA VAL A 51 -0.82 6.41 16.02
C VAL A 51 -0.61 6.47 14.51
N LEU A 52 0.64 6.47 14.06
CA LEU A 52 0.99 6.54 12.64
C LEU A 52 0.52 5.30 11.86
N GLY A 53 0.57 4.12 12.49
CA GLY A 53 0.15 2.86 11.87
C GLY A 53 -1.29 2.88 11.37
N PRO A 54 -2.29 3.16 12.22
CA PRO A 54 -3.68 3.32 11.78
C PRO A 54 -3.89 4.41 10.74
N ILE A 55 -3.22 5.57 10.87
CA ILE A 55 -3.35 6.67 9.90
C ILE A 55 -2.86 6.22 8.52
N HIS A 56 -1.70 5.55 8.47
CA HIS A 56 -1.18 4.98 7.23
C HIS A 56 -2.05 3.85 6.70
N GLY A 57 -2.56 2.97 7.57
CA GLY A 57 -3.49 1.92 7.17
C GLY A 57 -4.74 2.48 6.48
N VAL A 58 -5.32 3.55 7.01
CA VAL A 58 -6.47 4.23 6.38
C VAL A 58 -6.07 4.89 5.05
N GLY A 59 -4.92 5.58 5.00
CA GLY A 59 -4.40 6.18 3.78
C GLY A 59 -4.16 5.16 2.66
N TYR A 60 -3.57 4.03 3.01
CA TYR A 60 -3.34 2.90 2.12
C TYR A 60 -4.64 2.29 1.60
N LEU A 61 -5.63 2.06 2.48
CA LEU A 61 -6.95 1.56 2.06
C LEU A 61 -7.68 2.56 1.14
N LEU A 62 -7.55 3.86 1.41
CA LEU A 62 -8.09 4.90 0.55
C LEU A 62 -7.41 4.89 -0.83
N LEU A 63 -6.08 4.77 -0.87
CA LEU A 63 -5.29 4.67 -2.11
C LEU A 63 -5.67 3.43 -2.91
N LEU A 64 -5.80 2.28 -2.24
CA LEU A 64 -6.23 1.02 -2.84
C LEU A 64 -7.67 1.13 -3.36
N GLY A 65 -8.56 1.79 -2.62
CA GLY A 65 -9.92 2.08 -3.05
C GLY A 65 -10.00 2.98 -4.28
N LEU A 66 -9.19 4.04 -4.33
CA LEU A 66 -9.10 4.96 -5.49
C LEU A 66 -8.57 4.24 -6.73
N THR A 67 -7.51 3.45 -6.59
CA THR A 67 -6.94 2.67 -7.69
C THR A 67 -7.86 1.55 -8.15
N GLY A 68 -8.57 0.90 -7.22
CA GLY A 68 -9.63 -0.07 -7.53
C GLY A 68 -10.81 0.58 -8.26
N ARG A 69 -11.28 1.75 -7.79
CA ARG A 69 -12.34 2.51 -8.44
C ARG A 69 -11.98 2.86 -9.87
N GLY A 70 -10.77 3.38 -10.13
CA GLY A 70 -10.34 3.68 -11.49
C GLY A 70 -10.28 2.44 -12.39
N ALA A 71 -9.99 1.26 -11.83
CA ALA A 71 -10.04 0.00 -12.59
C ALA A 71 -11.49 -0.40 -12.94
N VAL A 72 -12.43 -0.24 -12.00
CA VAL A 72 -13.87 -0.46 -12.24
C VAL A 72 -14.42 0.52 -13.27
N ASP A 73 -14.01 1.79 -13.20
CA ASP A 73 -14.42 2.87 -14.10
C ASP A 73 -13.70 2.81 -15.47
N GLY A 74 -12.93 1.74 -15.74
CA GLY A 74 -12.24 1.50 -17.01
C GLY A 74 -11.09 2.47 -17.32
N GLN A 75 -10.61 3.22 -16.32
CA GLN A 75 -9.54 4.22 -16.47
C GLN A 75 -8.15 3.58 -16.62
N TRP A 76 -7.97 2.38 -16.04
CA TRP A 76 -6.78 1.54 -16.15
C TRP A 76 -7.11 0.08 -15.82
N GLY A 77 -6.16 -0.84 -15.99
CA GLY A 77 -6.34 -2.25 -15.67
C GLY A 77 -6.16 -2.59 -14.19
N TRP A 78 -6.68 -3.74 -13.76
CA TRP A 78 -6.53 -4.29 -12.41
C TRP A 78 -5.08 -4.55 -11.97
N TRP A 79 -4.11 -4.50 -12.89
CA TRP A 79 -2.69 -4.59 -12.56
C TRP A 79 -2.23 -3.44 -11.66
N PHE A 80 -2.81 -2.24 -11.78
CA PHE A 80 -2.38 -1.08 -10.99
C PHE A 80 -2.74 -1.22 -9.49
N PRO A 81 -4.01 -1.47 -9.10
CA PRO A 81 -4.32 -1.74 -7.69
C PRO A 81 -3.61 -3.00 -7.17
N ALA A 82 -3.38 -4.02 -8.02
CA ALA A 82 -2.58 -5.18 -7.62
C ALA A 82 -1.13 -4.81 -7.27
N LEU A 83 -0.48 -3.94 -8.04
CA LEU A 83 0.85 -3.42 -7.70
C LEU A 83 0.84 -2.60 -6.42
N VAL A 84 -0.18 -1.76 -6.18
CA VAL A 84 -0.31 -1.02 -4.91
C VAL A 84 -0.44 -2.01 -3.75
N LEU A 85 -1.28 -3.04 -3.90
CA LEU A 85 -1.49 -4.07 -2.90
C LEU A 85 -0.19 -4.82 -2.55
N VAL A 86 0.58 -5.20 -3.58
CA VAL A 86 1.81 -5.97 -3.48
C VAL A 86 3.04 -5.12 -3.18
N THR A 87 2.99 -3.80 -3.26
CA THR A 87 4.12 -2.97 -2.79
C THR A 87 3.89 -2.48 -1.37
N GLY A 88 2.66 -2.14 -0.99
CA GLY A 88 2.32 -1.74 0.38
C GLY A 88 2.39 -2.90 1.38
N GLY A 89 1.90 -4.09 1.00
CA GLY A 89 1.84 -5.25 1.91
C GLY A 89 3.19 -5.91 2.21
N PRO A 90 3.96 -6.34 1.20
CA PRO A 90 5.27 -6.99 1.36
C PRO A 90 6.28 -6.18 2.16
N ILE A 91 6.35 -4.85 1.98
CA ILE A 91 7.25 -4.00 2.77
C ILE A 91 6.90 -4.09 4.26
N GLY A 92 5.61 -4.00 4.62
CA GLY A 92 5.16 -4.16 6.01
C GLY A 92 5.42 -5.56 6.57
N SER A 93 5.24 -6.60 5.75
CA SER A 93 5.45 -8.00 6.16
C SER A 93 6.91 -8.31 6.51
N LEU A 94 7.87 -7.76 5.75
CA LEU A 94 9.31 -7.93 6.02
C LEU A 94 9.72 -7.30 7.35
N VAL A 95 9.17 -6.13 7.68
CA VAL A 95 9.43 -5.46 8.96
C VAL A 95 8.78 -6.23 10.11
N GLY A 96 7.52 -6.64 9.94
CA GLY A 96 6.80 -7.46 10.90
C GLY A 96 7.55 -8.76 11.21
N GLU A 97 8.09 -9.42 10.19
CA GLU A 97 8.92 -10.60 10.35
C GLU A 97 10.16 -10.34 11.23
N VAL A 98 10.90 -9.27 10.97
CA VAL A 98 12.10 -8.92 11.76
C VAL A 98 11.75 -8.60 13.22
N VAL A 99 10.70 -7.84 13.47
CA VAL A 99 10.25 -7.50 14.83
C VAL A 99 9.77 -8.76 15.57
N LEU A 100 8.98 -9.60 14.91
CA LEU A 100 8.45 -10.83 15.51
C LEU A 100 9.58 -11.81 15.82
N ARG A 101 10.58 -11.96 14.93
CA ARG A 101 11.78 -12.78 15.18
C ARG A 101 12.61 -12.27 16.36
N ARG A 102 12.62 -10.97 16.64
CA ARG A 102 13.28 -10.41 17.84
C ARG A 102 12.50 -10.69 19.12
N ARG A 103 11.18 -10.68 19.07
CA ARG A 103 10.30 -11.00 20.20
C ARG A 103 10.27 -12.49 20.53
N VAL A 104 10.39 -13.37 19.53
CA VAL A 104 10.49 -14.82 19.73
C VAL A 104 11.87 -15.24 20.28
N ARG A 105 12.89 -14.39 20.15
CA ARG A 105 14.27 -14.67 20.61
C ARG A 105 14.58 -14.26 22.06
N GLY A 106 13.62 -13.78 22.83
CA GLY A 106 13.77 -13.67 24.29
C GLY A 106 12.42 -13.57 24.98
N PRO A 107 12.27 -13.89 26.28
CA PRO A 107 13.19 -14.45 27.28
C PRO A 107 12.97 -15.96 27.59
N ASP A 108 12.57 -16.78 26.62
CA ASP A 108 12.39 -18.23 26.84
C ASP A 108 13.70 -19.05 26.73
N ALA A 109 14.84 -18.41 26.45
CA ALA A 109 16.16 -19.05 26.38
C ALA A 109 16.97 -18.97 27.70
N ALA A 110 16.37 -18.46 28.79
CA ALA A 110 17.00 -18.32 30.10
C ALA A 110 16.29 -19.14 31.20
N GLY A 111 15.56 -20.18 30.80
CA GLY A 111 14.68 -20.96 31.67
C GLY A 111 14.82 -22.47 31.50
N SER A 112 16.02 -22.98 31.32
CA SER A 112 16.33 -24.40 31.56
C SER A 112 17.84 -24.58 31.65
N GLU A 113 18.26 -25.08 32.83
CA GLU A 113 19.58 -25.60 33.22
C GLU A 113 20.57 -24.63 33.88
#